data_AF-A0A497GLJ9-F1
#
_entry.id   AF-A0A497GLJ9-F1
#
_cell.length_a   1.000
_cell.length_b   1.000
_cell.length_c   1.000
_cell.angle_alpha   90.00
_cell.angle_beta   90.00
_cell.angle_gamma   90.00
#
_symmetry.space_group_name_H-M   'P 1'
#
loop_
_entity.id
_entity.type
_entity.pdbx_description
1 polymer ?
#
loop_
_entity_poly.entity_id
_entity_poly.type
_entity_poly.pdbx_seq_one_letter_code
_entity_poly.pdbx_strand_id
1 'polypeptide(L)'
;MRTSWVKKIKYATFWHVRYGLFDPLTFILISIIVLALYFIVTSESEATIYHNVSLALECTLLPLYALSSSLYLIRDQRVLLFEINMFKDLRCLYISKIISFVISFLPLLVTLSLIGTLFNSSWIILPLTVKIITYASLFASAILLKNTRAALLYLATTYMIVPLSSLVVLTTIVTASKQLIDPLFSVFFYYVSPITMVEFSKFSVIPLSKGYIIALLMSLVIISLSMIIFERLEYDISE
;
A
#
# COMPACT_ATOMS: atom_id res chain seq x y z
N MET A 1 5.84 23.73 -28.98
CA MET A 1 5.07 23.99 -27.74
C MET A 1 5.49 22.99 -26.67
N ARG A 2 6.13 23.42 -25.57
CA ARG A 2 6.36 22.55 -24.40
C ARG A 2 5.00 22.28 -23.74
N THR A 3 4.46 21.08 -23.89
CA THR A 3 3.35 20.63 -23.04
C THR A 3 3.84 20.71 -21.58
N SER A 4 3.05 21.33 -20.70
CA SER A 4 3.43 21.44 -19.30
C SER A 4 3.57 20.04 -18.70
N TRP A 5 4.60 19.85 -17.86
CA TRP A 5 4.92 18.58 -17.22
C TRP A 5 3.70 17.94 -16.52
N VAL A 6 2.87 18.76 -15.88
CA VAL A 6 1.59 18.37 -15.27
C VAL A 6 0.62 17.71 -16.27
N LYS A 7 0.53 18.23 -17.51
CA LYS A 7 -0.34 17.64 -18.55
C LYS A 7 0.15 16.26 -18.96
N LYS A 8 1.48 16.04 -19.02
CA LYS A 8 2.06 14.73 -19.33
C LYS A 8 1.75 13.70 -18.25
N ILE A 9 1.95 14.05 -16.98
CA ILE A 9 1.63 13.18 -15.84
C ILE A 9 0.14 12.83 -15.87
N LYS A 10 -0.74 13.83 -16.02
CA LYS A 10 -2.19 13.58 -16.08
C LYS A 10 -2.56 12.60 -17.20
N TYR A 11 -1.97 12.77 -18.38
CA TYR A 11 -2.22 11.87 -19.51
C TYR A 11 -1.71 10.45 -19.25
N ALA A 12 -0.49 10.29 -18.74
CA ALA A 12 0.09 8.99 -18.42
C ALA A 12 -0.68 8.28 -17.29
N THR A 13 -1.03 9.00 -16.22
CA THR A 13 -1.86 8.47 -15.13
C THR A 13 -3.23 8.05 -15.65
N PHE A 14 -3.88 8.86 -16.49
CA PHE A 14 -5.18 8.51 -17.08
C PHE A 14 -5.08 7.25 -17.93
N TRP A 15 -3.99 7.10 -18.70
CA TRP A 15 -3.74 5.90 -19.49
C TRP A 15 -3.65 4.66 -18.57
N HIS A 16 -2.79 4.68 -17.55
CA HIS A 16 -2.65 3.55 -16.61
C HIS A 16 -3.95 3.25 -15.86
N VAL A 17 -4.67 4.28 -15.41
CA VAL A 17 -5.94 4.16 -14.69
C VAL A 17 -7.02 3.55 -15.59
N ARG A 18 -7.22 4.09 -16.80
CA ARG A 18 -8.29 3.64 -17.70
C ARG A 18 -8.22 2.15 -18.01
N TYR A 19 -7.01 1.63 -18.17
CA TYR A 19 -6.81 0.23 -18.50
C TYR A 19 -6.68 -0.68 -17.27
N GLY A 20 -6.49 -0.12 -16.06
CA GLY A 20 -6.23 -0.90 -14.83
C GLY A 20 -7.33 -0.88 -13.78
N LEU A 21 -7.97 0.27 -13.56
CA LEU A 21 -9.01 0.42 -12.53
C LEU A 21 -10.29 -0.37 -12.84
N PHE A 22 -10.49 -0.74 -14.11
CA PHE A 22 -11.66 -1.49 -14.58
C PHE A 22 -11.37 -2.95 -14.90
N ASP A 23 -10.26 -3.51 -14.39
CA ASP A 23 -10.02 -4.95 -14.47
C ASP A 23 -11.12 -5.71 -13.69
N PRO A 24 -11.78 -6.73 -14.30
CA PRO A 24 -12.72 -7.61 -13.60
C PRO A 24 -12.23 -8.10 -12.24
N LEU A 25 -10.92 -8.36 -12.10
CA LEU A 25 -10.31 -8.82 -10.86
C LEU A 25 -10.44 -7.78 -9.73
N THR A 26 -10.29 -6.49 -10.05
CA THR A 26 -10.44 -5.38 -9.09
C THR A 26 -11.85 -5.34 -8.52
N PHE A 27 -12.88 -5.50 -9.36
CA PHE A 27 -14.27 -5.56 -8.92
C PHE A 27 -14.55 -6.78 -8.06
N ILE A 28 -14.05 -7.96 -8.45
CA ILE A 28 -14.18 -9.20 -7.67
C ILE A 28 -13.58 -9.01 -6.27
N LEU A 29 -12.36 -8.46 -6.18
CA LEU A 29 -11.71 -8.21 -4.89
C LEU A 29 -12.49 -7.20 -4.04
N ILE A 30 -12.95 -6.08 -4.61
CA ILE A 30 -13.78 -5.12 -3.87
C ILE A 30 -15.05 -5.78 -3.34
N SER A 31 -15.74 -6.59 -4.14
CA SER A 31 -16.93 -7.33 -3.72
C SER A 31 -16.62 -8.31 -2.57
N ILE A 32 -15.51 -9.05 -2.66
CA ILE A 32 -15.06 -9.94 -1.57
C ILE A 32 -14.78 -9.14 -0.30
N ILE A 33 -14.11 -7.99 -0.40
CA ILE A 33 -13.81 -7.15 0.76
C ILE A 33 -15.10 -6.65 1.41
N VAL A 34 -16.04 -6.14 0.63
CA VAL A 34 -17.33 -5.64 1.13
C VAL A 34 -18.12 -6.75 1.82
N LEU A 35 -18.21 -7.94 1.20
CA LEU A 35 -18.91 -9.09 1.77
C LEU A 35 -18.25 -9.58 3.06
N ALA A 36 -16.93 -9.68 3.09
CA ALA A 36 -16.18 -10.11 4.27
C ALA A 36 -16.40 -9.14 5.44
N LEU A 37 -16.31 -7.82 5.19
CA LEU A 37 -16.56 -6.82 6.21
C LEU A 37 -18.00 -6.83 6.70
N TYR A 38 -18.98 -6.95 5.79
CA TYR A 38 -20.38 -7.08 6.16
C TYR A 38 -20.61 -8.29 7.07
N PHE A 39 -20.02 -9.44 6.73
CA PHE A 39 -20.13 -10.65 7.54
C PHE A 39 -19.49 -10.47 8.92
N ILE A 40 -18.25 -9.93 9.00
CA ILE A 40 -17.58 -9.70 10.28
C ILE A 40 -18.41 -8.76 11.16
N VAL A 41 -18.88 -7.65 10.61
CA VAL A 41 -19.62 -6.65 11.40
C VAL A 41 -21.00 -7.15 11.86
N THR A 42 -21.66 -8.04 11.10
CA THR A 42 -22.99 -8.56 11.45
C THR A 42 -22.97 -9.80 12.34
N SER A 43 -21.89 -10.59 12.31
CA SER A 43 -21.79 -11.86 13.05
C SER A 43 -21.04 -11.77 14.38
N GLU A 44 -20.21 -10.73 14.56
CA GLU A 44 -19.33 -10.59 15.72
C GLU A 44 -19.88 -9.64 16.79
N SER A 45 -19.41 -9.84 18.02
CA SER A 45 -19.69 -8.92 19.13
C SER A 45 -18.94 -7.59 18.96
N GLU A 46 -19.51 -6.48 19.42
CA GLU A 46 -18.87 -5.15 19.31
C GLU A 46 -17.42 -5.11 19.84
N ALA A 47 -17.10 -5.92 20.85
CA ALA A 47 -15.77 -6.01 21.43
C ALA A 47 -14.74 -6.70 20.52
N THR A 48 -15.15 -7.63 19.66
CA THR A 48 -14.26 -8.41 18.77
C THR A 48 -14.22 -7.90 17.34
N ILE A 49 -15.23 -7.12 16.91
CA ILE A 49 -15.30 -6.54 15.56
C ILE A 49 -14.00 -5.81 15.21
N TYR A 50 -13.45 -5.00 16.12
CA TYR A 50 -12.22 -4.25 15.90
C TYR A 50 -11.05 -5.14 15.48
N HIS A 51 -10.78 -6.17 16.28
CA HIS A 51 -9.66 -7.08 16.09
C HIS A 51 -9.84 -7.88 14.79
N ASN A 52 -11.05 -8.39 14.56
CA ASN A 52 -11.33 -9.20 13.37
C ASN A 52 -11.28 -8.39 12.07
N VAL A 53 -11.78 -7.15 12.08
CA VAL A 53 -11.71 -6.26 10.92
C VAL A 53 -10.27 -5.85 10.62
N SER A 54 -9.49 -5.48 11.64
CA SER A 54 -8.08 -5.11 11.45
C SER A 54 -7.24 -6.29 10.93
N LEU A 55 -7.45 -7.49 11.47
CA LEU A 55 -6.77 -8.71 11.04
C LEU A 55 -7.15 -9.07 9.59
N ALA A 56 -8.44 -9.09 9.26
CA ALA A 56 -8.89 -9.39 7.89
C ALA A 56 -8.38 -8.36 6.87
N LEU A 57 -8.47 -7.07 7.19
CA LEU A 57 -8.01 -6.02 6.28
C LEU A 57 -6.50 -6.05 6.11
N GLU A 58 -5.72 -6.07 7.20
CA GLU A 58 -4.28 -5.88 7.12
C GLU A 58 -3.52 -7.15 6.71
N CYS A 59 -3.99 -8.33 7.11
CA CYS A 59 -3.26 -9.58 6.88
C CYS A 59 -3.62 -10.26 5.56
N THR A 60 -4.81 -10.00 4.99
CA THR A 60 -5.26 -10.73 3.79
C THR A 60 -5.82 -9.81 2.71
N LEU A 61 -6.89 -9.07 3.01
CA LEU A 61 -7.69 -8.37 2.01
C LEU A 61 -6.96 -7.19 1.35
N LEU A 62 -6.38 -6.28 2.15
CA LEU A 62 -5.61 -5.15 1.61
C LEU A 62 -4.33 -5.59 0.90
N PRO A 63 -3.52 -6.53 1.44
CA PRO A 63 -2.38 -7.08 0.71
C PRO A 63 -2.73 -7.67 -0.66
N LEU A 64 -3.81 -8.46 -0.75
CA LEU A 64 -4.27 -9.04 -2.02
C LEU A 64 -4.66 -7.96 -3.04
N TYR A 65 -5.40 -6.94 -2.59
CA TYR A 65 -5.78 -5.80 -3.43
C TYR A 65 -4.58 -4.96 -3.88
N ALA A 66 -3.65 -4.70 -2.96
CA ALA A 66 -2.42 -3.96 -3.25
C ALA A 66 -1.54 -4.73 -4.23
N LEU A 67 -1.43 -6.04 -4.07
CA LEU A 67 -0.63 -6.91 -4.94
C LEU A 67 -1.22 -6.98 -6.34
N SER A 68 -2.53 -7.17 -6.50
CA SER A 68 -3.18 -7.17 -7.82
C SER A 68 -3.03 -5.81 -8.52
N SER A 69 -3.27 -4.71 -7.81
CA SER A 69 -3.08 -3.35 -8.33
C SER A 69 -1.62 -3.08 -8.73
N SER A 70 -0.66 -3.56 -7.93
CA SER A 70 0.77 -3.38 -8.21
C SER A 70 1.22 -4.17 -9.45
N LEU A 71 0.82 -5.43 -9.56
CA LEU A 71 1.17 -6.30 -10.69
C LEU A 71 0.61 -5.79 -12.01
N TYR A 72 -0.53 -5.12 -11.98
CA TYR A 72 -1.08 -4.48 -13.17
C TYR A 72 -0.16 -3.35 -13.70
N LEU A 73 0.52 -2.63 -12.80
CA LEU A 73 1.34 -1.46 -13.13
C LEU A 73 2.83 -1.80 -13.32
N ILE A 74 3.31 -2.87 -12.69
CA ILE A 74 4.66 -3.40 -12.91
C ILE A 74 4.62 -4.26 -14.16
N ARG A 75 5.33 -3.81 -15.19
CA ARG A 75 5.37 -4.45 -16.50
C ARG A 75 6.79 -4.91 -16.80
N ASP A 76 6.90 -5.94 -17.64
CA ASP A 76 8.19 -6.43 -18.12
C ASP A 76 8.98 -5.33 -18.84
N GLN A 77 10.30 -5.49 -18.86
CA GLN A 77 11.26 -4.53 -19.44
C GLN A 77 10.90 -4.09 -20.87
N ARG A 78 10.33 -4.99 -21.69
CA ARG A 78 9.88 -4.68 -23.06
C ARG A 78 8.75 -3.65 -23.09
N VAL A 79 7.79 -3.79 -22.17
CA VAL A 79 6.66 -2.85 -22.05
C VAL A 79 7.14 -1.55 -21.42
N LEU A 80 8.05 -1.61 -20.45
CA LEU A 80 8.67 -0.43 -19.87
C LEU A 80 9.36 0.42 -20.95
N LEU A 81 10.15 -0.22 -21.83
CA LEU A 81 10.77 0.44 -22.98
C LEU A 81 9.75 1.09 -23.92
N PHE A 82 8.65 0.41 -24.20
CA PHE A 82 7.55 0.98 -24.98
C PHE A 82 6.94 2.20 -24.30
N GLU A 83 6.66 2.14 -22.99
CA GLU A 83 6.13 3.26 -22.21
C GLU A 83 7.09 4.46 -22.20
N ILE A 84 8.39 4.21 -22.02
CA ILE A 84 9.44 5.24 -22.08
C ILE A 84 9.44 5.92 -23.45
N ASN A 85 9.39 5.15 -24.53
CA ASN A 85 9.34 5.69 -25.89
C ASN A 85 8.06 6.48 -26.16
N MET A 86 6.93 6.05 -25.59
CA MET A 86 5.63 6.71 -25.76
C MET A 86 5.58 8.05 -25.01
N PHE A 87 6.06 8.11 -23.76
CA PHE A 87 5.95 9.30 -22.91
C PHE A 87 7.18 10.23 -23.00
N LYS A 88 8.33 9.72 -23.43
CA LYS A 88 9.61 10.44 -23.60
C LYS A 88 10.08 11.16 -22.33
N ASP A 89 9.71 10.64 -21.15
CA ASP A 89 10.01 11.25 -19.85
C ASP A 89 9.84 10.21 -18.72
N LEU A 90 10.96 9.72 -18.19
CA LEU A 90 11.00 8.71 -17.13
C LEU A 90 10.40 9.19 -15.82
N ARG A 91 10.63 10.46 -15.47
CA ARG A 91 10.08 11.05 -14.25
C ARG A 91 8.56 11.07 -14.30
N CYS A 92 8.02 11.50 -15.44
CA CYS A 92 6.58 11.47 -15.66
C CYS A 92 6.03 10.04 -15.56
N LEU A 93 6.69 9.06 -16.17
CA LEU A 93 6.27 7.66 -16.14
C LEU A 93 6.26 7.11 -14.71
N TYR A 94 7.37 7.27 -13.97
CA TYR A 94 7.49 6.81 -12.59
C TYR A 94 6.41 7.41 -11.70
N ILE A 95 6.28 8.74 -11.70
CA ILE A 95 5.28 9.44 -10.90
C ILE A 95 3.87 9.02 -11.32
N SER A 96 3.61 8.85 -12.62
CA SER A 96 2.30 8.43 -13.08
C SER A 96 1.93 7.04 -12.56
N LYS A 97 2.88 6.10 -12.47
CA LYS A 97 2.64 4.77 -11.90
C LYS A 97 2.32 4.84 -10.41
N ILE A 98 3.08 5.63 -9.63
CA ILE A 98 2.80 5.82 -8.20
C ILE A 98 1.42 6.44 -7.99
N ILE A 99 1.09 7.50 -8.75
CA ILE A 99 -0.22 8.15 -8.65
C ILE A 99 -1.33 7.19 -9.07
N SER A 100 -1.16 6.45 -10.17
CA SER A 100 -2.15 5.46 -10.62
C SER A 100 -2.36 4.35 -9.59
N PHE A 101 -1.29 3.92 -8.91
CA PHE A 101 -1.39 2.98 -7.80
C PHE A 101 -2.19 3.57 -6.64
N VAL A 102 -1.91 4.79 -6.19
CA VAL A 102 -2.68 5.42 -5.11
C VAL A 102 -4.14 5.63 -5.50
N ILE A 103 -4.41 6.07 -6.73
CA ILE A 103 -5.77 6.25 -7.26
C ILE A 103 -6.50 4.91 -7.37
N SER A 104 -5.80 3.78 -7.56
CA SER A 104 -6.46 2.48 -7.62
C SER A 104 -7.15 2.14 -6.30
N PHE A 105 -6.68 2.63 -5.15
CA PHE A 105 -7.34 2.42 -3.85
C PHE A 105 -8.57 3.30 -3.61
N LEU A 106 -8.86 4.26 -4.49
CA LEU A 106 -9.96 5.21 -4.28
C LEU A 106 -11.33 4.53 -4.17
N PRO A 107 -11.71 3.54 -5.02
CA PRO A 107 -12.93 2.77 -4.83
C PRO A 107 -12.98 2.06 -3.47
N LEU A 108 -11.85 1.51 -3.02
CA LEU A 108 -11.75 0.83 -1.73
C LEU A 108 -11.88 1.80 -0.55
N LEU A 109 -11.29 2.98 -0.64
CA LEU A 109 -11.45 4.04 0.36
C LEU A 109 -12.90 4.49 0.46
N VAL A 110 -13.59 4.63 -0.68
CA VAL A 110 -15.01 5.00 -0.71
C VAL A 110 -15.86 3.91 -0.06
N THR A 111 -15.65 2.63 -0.40
CA THR A 111 -16.43 1.53 0.20
C THR A 111 -16.16 1.40 1.70
N LEU A 112 -14.90 1.49 2.13
CA LEU A 112 -14.53 1.46 3.54
C LEU A 112 -15.06 2.66 4.32
N SER A 113 -15.07 3.85 3.71
CA SER A 113 -15.67 5.04 4.33
C SER A 113 -17.17 4.88 4.49
N LEU A 114 -17.88 4.33 3.49
CA LEU A 114 -19.32 4.08 3.58
C LEU A 114 -19.64 3.07 4.70
N ILE A 115 -18.92 1.95 4.75
CA ILE A 115 -19.04 0.95 5.82
C ILE A 115 -18.72 1.61 7.18
N GLY A 116 -17.62 2.37 7.27
CA GLY A 116 -17.23 3.09 8.48
C GLY A 116 -18.31 4.05 8.97
N THR A 117 -19.00 4.77 8.07
CA THR A 117 -20.12 5.64 8.46
C THR A 117 -21.36 4.87 8.90
N LEU A 118 -21.69 3.76 8.25
CA LEU A 118 -22.85 2.93 8.60
C LEU A 118 -22.69 2.27 9.98
N PHE A 119 -21.46 1.96 10.37
CA PHE A 119 -21.13 1.25 11.62
C PHE A 119 -20.36 2.11 12.63
N ASN A 120 -20.43 3.45 12.49
CA ASN A 120 -19.80 4.43 13.39
C ASN A 120 -18.31 4.15 13.70
N SER A 121 -17.58 3.60 12.74
CA SER A 121 -16.22 3.07 12.86
C SER A 121 -15.22 3.90 12.04
N SER A 122 -15.21 5.22 12.26
CA SER A 122 -14.31 6.16 11.54
C SER A 122 -12.83 6.00 11.90
N TRP A 123 -12.52 5.27 12.97
CA TRP A 123 -11.17 5.04 13.48
C TRP A 123 -10.25 4.28 12.49
N ILE A 124 -10.81 3.53 11.54
CA ILE A 124 -10.05 2.76 10.52
C ILE A 124 -9.44 3.67 9.45
N ILE A 125 -10.01 4.85 9.21
CA ILE A 125 -9.68 5.67 8.03
C ILE A 125 -8.23 6.17 8.08
N LEU A 126 -7.78 6.65 9.24
CA LEU A 126 -6.42 7.16 9.41
C LEU A 126 -5.33 6.08 9.22
N PRO A 127 -5.34 4.93 9.93
CA PRO A 127 -4.35 3.88 9.71
C PRO A 127 -4.40 3.33 8.28
N LEU A 128 -5.57 3.27 7.66
CA LEU A 128 -5.72 2.86 6.27
C LEU A 128 -5.05 3.82 5.28
N THR A 129 -5.22 5.14 5.46
CA THR A 129 -4.54 6.13 4.60
C THR A 129 -3.02 6.06 4.74
N VAL A 130 -2.53 5.89 5.97
CA VAL A 130 -1.10 5.61 6.22
C VAL A 130 -0.67 4.33 5.49
N LYS A 131 -1.45 3.25 5.60
CA LYS A 131 -1.15 1.98 4.93
C LYS A 131 -1.03 2.14 3.42
N ILE A 132 -1.95 2.84 2.77
CA ILE A 132 -1.91 3.08 1.32
C ILE A 132 -0.61 3.79 0.92
N ILE A 133 -0.17 4.77 1.72
CA ILE A 133 1.08 5.49 1.46
C ILE A 133 2.30 4.57 1.66
N THR A 134 2.30 3.71 2.70
CA THR A 134 3.37 2.71 2.88
C THR A 134 3.38 1.64 1.78
N TYR A 135 2.23 1.28 1.23
CA TYR A 135 2.17 0.43 0.04
C TYR A 135 2.71 1.15 -1.18
N ALA A 136 2.42 2.44 -1.36
CA ALA A 136 2.96 3.22 -2.47
C ALA A 136 4.49 3.32 -2.42
N SER A 137 5.10 3.41 -1.23
CA SER A 137 6.57 3.40 -1.08
C SER A 137 7.21 2.03 -1.34
N LEU A 138 6.56 0.96 -0.92
CA LEU A 138 7.00 -0.40 -1.25
C LEU A 138 6.85 -0.68 -2.76
N PHE A 139 5.74 -0.27 -3.36
CA PHE A 139 5.51 -0.30 -4.80
C PHE A 139 6.57 0.49 -5.58
N ALA A 140 6.90 1.70 -5.13
CA ALA A 140 7.99 2.51 -5.68
C ALA A 140 9.32 1.74 -5.75
N SER A 141 9.66 1.01 -4.70
CA SER A 141 10.87 0.17 -4.66
C SER A 141 10.75 -1.01 -5.63
N ALA A 142 9.57 -1.61 -5.74
CA ALA A 142 9.32 -2.74 -6.63
C ALA A 142 9.43 -2.38 -8.13
N ILE A 143 9.10 -1.14 -8.52
CA ILE A 143 9.28 -0.65 -9.90
C ILE A 143 10.75 -0.71 -10.34
N LEU A 144 11.70 -0.60 -9.41
CA LEU A 144 13.13 -0.65 -9.70
C LEU A 144 13.60 -2.05 -10.12
N LEU A 145 12.81 -3.08 -9.82
CA LEU A 145 13.14 -4.45 -10.15
C LEU A 145 12.88 -4.70 -11.63
N LYS A 146 13.94 -5.02 -12.38
CA LYS A 146 13.88 -5.25 -13.85
C LYS A 146 13.00 -6.45 -14.26
N ASN A 147 12.65 -7.33 -13.31
CA ASN A 147 11.91 -8.57 -13.54
C ASN A 147 10.59 -8.60 -12.76
N THR A 148 9.48 -8.83 -13.45
CA THR A 148 8.13 -8.96 -12.88
C THR A 148 8.04 -10.06 -11.81
N ARG A 149 8.75 -11.18 -11.97
CA ARG A 149 8.79 -12.27 -10.97
C ARG A 149 9.49 -11.84 -9.68
N ALA A 150 10.60 -11.11 -9.81
CA ALA A 150 11.32 -10.57 -8.66
C ALA A 150 10.47 -9.52 -7.94
N ALA A 151 9.79 -8.66 -8.69
CA ALA A 151 8.84 -7.70 -8.15
C ALA A 151 7.65 -8.36 -7.45
N LEU A 152 7.08 -9.42 -8.02
CA LEU A 152 6.03 -10.22 -7.38
C LEU A 152 6.51 -10.81 -6.05
N LEU A 153 7.68 -11.44 -6.03
CA LEU A 153 8.22 -12.04 -4.81
C LEU A 153 8.48 -10.97 -3.74
N TYR A 154 9.08 -9.85 -4.12
CA TYR A 154 9.27 -8.71 -3.23
C TYR A 154 7.93 -8.22 -2.66
N LEU A 155 6.94 -7.93 -3.51
CA LEU A 155 5.64 -7.43 -3.06
C LEU A 155 4.88 -8.44 -2.21
N ALA A 156 4.90 -9.72 -2.57
CA ALA A 156 4.28 -10.78 -1.77
C ALA A 156 4.92 -10.85 -0.38
N THR A 157 6.25 -10.76 -0.29
CA THR A 157 6.93 -10.71 1.00
C THR A 157 6.52 -9.48 1.80
N THR A 158 6.64 -8.28 1.22
CA THR A 158 6.43 -7.01 1.94
C THR A 158 4.97 -6.71 2.26
N TYR A 159 4.02 -7.11 1.42
CA TYR A 159 2.60 -6.86 1.65
C TYR A 159 1.93 -7.94 2.49
N MET A 160 2.34 -9.20 2.40
CA MET A 160 1.66 -10.29 3.10
C MET A 160 2.50 -10.83 4.26
N ILE A 161 3.71 -11.33 3.96
CA ILE A 161 4.50 -12.09 4.93
C ILE A 161 4.96 -11.19 6.08
N VAL A 162 5.45 -9.98 5.80
CA VAL A 162 5.96 -9.09 6.86
C VAL A 162 4.82 -8.60 7.78
N PRO A 163 3.66 -8.11 7.30
CA PRO A 163 2.55 -7.75 8.18
C PRO A 163 2.03 -8.92 9.02
N LEU A 164 1.87 -10.11 8.43
CA LEU A 164 1.52 -11.32 9.19
C LEU A 164 2.53 -11.63 10.29
N SER A 165 3.83 -11.56 9.96
CA SER A 165 4.90 -11.80 10.92
C SER A 165 4.90 -10.75 12.03
N SER A 166 4.59 -9.49 11.71
CA SER A 166 4.54 -8.42 12.70
C SER A 166 3.46 -8.63 13.75
N LEU A 167 2.27 -9.13 13.36
CA LEU A 167 1.20 -9.48 14.30
C LEU A 167 1.68 -10.57 15.28
N VAL A 168 2.34 -11.62 14.78
CA VAL A 168 2.89 -12.70 15.61
C VAL A 168 3.95 -12.18 16.58
N VAL A 169 4.84 -11.30 16.13
CA VAL A 169 5.88 -10.72 17.00
C VAL A 169 5.27 -9.79 18.05
N LEU A 170 4.36 -8.90 17.65
CA LEU A 170 3.68 -7.96 18.56
C LEU A 170 2.90 -8.69 19.64
N THR A 171 2.11 -9.70 19.26
CA THR A 171 1.38 -10.53 20.22
C THR A 171 2.33 -11.22 21.19
N THR A 172 3.45 -11.78 20.71
CA THR A 172 4.45 -12.42 21.56
C THR A 172 5.07 -11.45 22.57
N ILE A 173 5.47 -10.26 22.14
CA ILE A 173 6.06 -9.23 23.02
C ILE A 173 5.06 -8.76 24.08
N VAL A 174 3.84 -8.45 23.66
CA VAL A 174 2.85 -7.82 24.56
C VAL A 174 2.23 -8.85 25.51
N THR A 175 1.87 -10.03 25.02
CA THR A 175 1.14 -11.02 25.82
C THR A 175 2.07 -11.96 26.58
N ALA A 176 3.17 -12.41 25.97
CA ALA A 176 4.05 -13.40 26.58
C ALA A 176 5.14 -12.76 27.44
N SER A 177 5.81 -11.70 26.97
CA SER A 177 6.87 -11.04 27.75
C SER A 177 6.37 -9.85 28.59
N LYS A 178 5.15 -9.35 28.35
CA LYS A 178 4.55 -8.18 29.04
C LYS A 178 5.46 -6.94 29.01
N GLN A 179 6.24 -6.80 27.95
CA GLN A 179 7.18 -5.70 27.78
C GLN A 179 6.59 -4.61 26.88
N LEU A 180 7.05 -3.38 27.07
CA LEU A 180 6.81 -2.31 26.11
C LEU A 180 7.60 -2.60 24.83
N ILE A 181 7.01 -2.24 23.69
CA ILE A 181 7.63 -2.38 22.38
C ILE A 181 8.74 -1.32 22.28
N ASP A 182 9.96 -1.77 22.00
CA ASP A 182 11.11 -0.91 21.80
C ASP A 182 10.84 0.14 20.70
N PRO A 183 11.33 1.39 20.84
CA PRO A 183 11.12 2.44 19.85
C PRO A 183 11.46 2.06 18.40
N LEU A 184 12.55 1.31 18.16
CA LEU A 184 12.93 0.90 16.80
C LEU A 184 11.93 -0.09 16.22
N PHE A 185 11.51 -1.07 17.02
CA PHE A 185 10.48 -2.02 16.62
C PHE A 185 9.14 -1.32 16.41
N SER A 186 8.78 -0.34 17.25
CA SER A 186 7.59 0.48 17.06
C SER A 186 7.62 1.21 15.73
N VAL A 187 8.73 1.87 15.36
CA VAL A 187 8.85 2.55 14.04
C VAL A 187 8.67 1.56 12.90
N PHE A 188 9.31 0.38 12.98
CA PHE A 188 9.16 -0.66 11.97
C PHE A 188 7.72 -1.14 11.83
N PHE A 189 7.03 -1.42 12.95
CA PHE A 189 5.65 -1.87 12.92
C PHE A 189 4.66 -0.79 12.51
N TYR A 190 4.91 0.48 12.82
CA TYR A 190 4.11 1.59 12.28
C TYR A 190 4.23 1.72 10.76
N TYR A 191 5.38 1.34 10.19
CA TYR A 191 5.58 1.34 8.75
C TYR A 191 4.97 0.10 8.08
N VAL A 192 5.21 -1.09 8.63
CA VAL A 192 4.79 -2.35 8.01
C VAL A 192 3.33 -2.69 8.30
N SER A 193 2.86 -2.42 9.52
CA SER A 193 1.53 -2.85 10.00
C SER A 193 0.78 -1.76 10.79
N PRO A 194 0.53 -0.59 10.19
CA PRO A 194 -0.07 0.55 10.88
C PRO A 194 -1.47 0.27 11.46
N ILE A 195 -2.27 -0.63 10.88
CA ILE A 195 -3.63 -0.92 11.38
C ILE A 195 -3.55 -1.73 12.69
N THR A 196 -2.71 -2.76 12.71
CA THR A 196 -2.44 -3.65 13.84
C THR A 196 -1.81 -2.88 15.00
N MET A 197 -0.93 -1.91 14.71
CA MET A 197 -0.32 -1.07 15.75
C MET A 197 -1.31 -0.18 16.50
N VAL A 198 -2.53 0.02 16.00
CA VAL A 198 -3.58 0.71 16.77
C VAL A 198 -3.97 -0.12 18.00
N GLU A 199 -4.10 -1.45 17.84
CA GLU A 199 -4.43 -2.38 18.94
C GLU A 199 -3.33 -2.39 20.00
N PHE A 200 -2.06 -2.42 19.56
CA PHE A 200 -0.89 -2.46 20.44
C PHE A 200 -0.38 -1.08 20.87
N SER A 201 -1.09 -0.01 20.51
CA SER A 201 -0.63 1.38 20.72
C SER A 201 -0.32 1.71 22.18
N LYS A 202 -1.05 1.12 23.12
CA LYS A 202 -0.85 1.30 24.58
C LYS A 202 0.47 0.67 25.08
N PHE A 203 1.03 -0.27 24.32
CA PHE A 203 2.26 -0.96 24.64
C PHE A 203 3.46 -0.41 23.88
N SER A 204 3.25 0.56 22.99
CA SER A 204 4.31 1.24 22.25
C SER A 204 4.85 2.43 23.01
N VAL A 205 6.18 2.55 23.09
CA VAL A 205 6.85 3.75 23.64
C VAL A 205 6.56 4.99 22.78
N ILE A 206 6.38 4.81 21.48
CA ILE A 206 6.08 5.90 20.54
C ILE A 206 4.56 6.07 20.44
N PRO A 207 4.01 7.26 20.71
CA PRO A 207 2.60 7.55 20.50
C PRO A 207 2.17 7.35 19.05
N LEU A 208 0.96 6.85 18.86
CA LEU A 208 0.40 6.49 17.55
C LEU A 208 0.48 7.61 16.51
N SER A 209 0.19 8.86 16.89
CA SER A 209 0.28 10.02 15.98
C SER A 209 1.71 10.26 15.48
N LYS A 210 2.71 10.17 16.37
CA LYS A 210 4.12 10.29 16.01
C LYS A 210 4.57 9.12 15.15
N GLY A 211 4.13 7.91 15.47
CA GLY A 211 4.40 6.70 14.67
C GLY A 211 3.94 6.86 13.22
N TYR A 212 2.73 7.36 13.00
CA TYR A 212 2.21 7.61 11.65
C TYR A 212 2.98 8.70 10.90
N ILE A 213 3.32 9.80 11.56
CA ILE A 213 4.13 10.85 10.93
C ILE A 213 5.48 10.26 10.47
N ILE A 214 6.13 9.45 11.30
CA ILE A 214 7.40 8.79 10.95
C ILE A 214 7.20 7.85 9.76
N ALA A 215 6.16 7.01 9.76
CA ALA A 215 5.86 6.10 8.65
C ALA A 215 5.62 6.85 7.34
N LEU A 216 4.89 7.97 7.37
CA LEU A 216 4.64 8.82 6.21
C LEU A 216 5.94 9.46 5.69
N LEU A 217 6.78 10.00 6.58
CA LEU A 217 8.06 10.58 6.20
C LEU A 217 9.00 9.52 5.59
N MET A 218 9.09 8.33 6.19
CA MET A 218 9.88 7.23 5.61
C MET A 218 9.35 6.83 4.23
N SER A 219 8.03 6.77 4.07
CA SER A 219 7.41 6.46 2.77
C SER A 219 7.80 7.48 1.70
N LEU A 220 7.74 8.77 2.04
CA LEU A 220 8.15 9.86 1.13
C LEU A 220 9.64 9.74 0.77
N VAL A 221 10.50 9.49 1.75
CA VAL A 221 11.94 9.29 1.51
C VAL A 221 12.19 8.13 0.55
N ILE A 222 11.53 6.98 0.76
CA ILE A 222 11.67 5.81 -0.10
C ILE A 222 11.17 6.10 -1.52
N ILE A 223 10.03 6.78 -1.67
CA ILE A 223 9.50 7.17 -3.00
C ILE A 223 10.48 8.10 -3.72
N SER A 224 11.03 9.09 -3.03
CA SER A 224 11.99 10.04 -3.59
C SER A 224 13.31 9.37 -3.98
N LEU A 225 13.87 8.53 -3.11
CA LEU A 225 15.08 7.77 -3.41
C LEU A 225 14.87 6.82 -4.59
N SER A 226 13.74 6.13 -4.63
CA SER A 226 13.38 5.24 -5.73
C SER A 226 13.26 6.00 -7.05
N MET A 227 12.71 7.22 -7.05
CA MET A 227 12.67 8.06 -8.26
C MET A 227 14.08 8.38 -8.77
N ILE A 228 14.99 8.78 -7.89
CA ILE A 228 16.39 9.11 -8.25
C ILE A 228 17.08 7.88 -8.85
N ILE A 229 16.87 6.69 -8.27
CA ILE A 229 17.44 5.44 -8.78
C ILE A 229 16.81 5.06 -10.13
N PHE A 230 15.49 5.22 -10.27
CA PHE A 230 14.76 4.89 -11.49
C PHE A 230 15.24 5.69 -12.69
N GLU A 231 15.57 6.98 -12.51
CA GLU A 231 16.16 7.81 -13.55
C GLU A 231 17.51 7.29 -14.04
N ARG A 232 18.28 6.65 -13.16
CA ARG A 232 19.60 6.08 -13.54
C ARG A 232 19.48 4.75 -14.28
N LEU A 233 18.35 4.05 -14.17
CA LEU A 233 18.13 2.78 -14.86
C LEU A 233 18.02 2.93 -16.39
N GLU A 234 17.79 4.14 -16.93
CA GLU A 234 17.75 4.41 -18.38
C GLU A 234 19.05 3.97 -19.06
N TYR A 235 20.18 4.27 -18.44
CA TYR A 235 21.52 4.05 -18.99
C TYR A 235 21.88 2.57 -19.09
N ASP A 236 21.35 1.75 -18.18
CA ASP A 236 21.59 0.30 -18.13
C ASP A 236 20.74 -0.51 -19.12
N ILE A 237 19.64 0.07 -19.63
CA ILE A 237 18.70 -0.67 -20.51
C ILE A 237 19.08 -0.50 -21.99
N SER A 238 19.89 0.52 -22.31
CA SER A 238 20.39 0.81 -23.66
C SER A 238 21.68 0.07 -24.04
N GLU A 239 22.30 -0.67 -23.11
CA GLU A 239 23.44 -1.56 -23.35
C GLU A 239 22.98 -3.03 -23.48
#